data_AF-A0A2W0BPH3-F1
#
_entry.id   AF-A0A2W0BPH3-F1
#
_cell.length_a   1.000
_cell.length_b   1.000
_cell.length_c   1.000
_cell.angle_alpha   90.00
_cell.angle_beta   90.00
_cell.angle_gamma   90.00
#
_symmetry.space_group_name_H-M   'P 1'
#
loop_
_entity.id
_entity.type
_entity.pdbx_description
1 polymer ?
#
loop_
_entity_poly.entity_id
_entity_poly.type
_entity_poly.pdbx_seq_one_letter_code
_entity_poly.pdbx_strand_id
1 'polypeptide(L)'
;MSPKLKPSLWKFGGLTPVSLGRQVWAHIGEDEVTVRSAALAYYFVLAVFPAMLFLLSILGFFAGAGTQLRDTLFTTLARVLPASASDLVHKTLDEITRSSGAGKAVFGILGALWSASSGVSAVMESLNIAYDVKEDRPIWKQRAIAIGLTIALAVLVLAALGLTLYGSDAADWLSSHMGLGQFAVISWKIVQWPLVLACMFLAFATTYYFAPNLEEPEWHWITPGSALGLIFWIVASLGFKLYLHFFNSYSKTYGSVGAVMILLLWLYITGFAILVGGEVNSAIGRAADAQLKAQQKDEERQKRIEAGLKAA
;
A
#
# COMPACT_ATOMS: atom_id res chain seq x y z
N MET A 1 -11.35 24.67 -26.44
CA MET A 1 -10.82 24.81 -25.08
C MET A 1 -9.77 23.72 -24.93
N SER A 2 -8.50 24.04 -25.20
CA SER A 2 -7.41 23.06 -25.09
C SER A 2 -7.36 22.55 -23.65
N PRO A 3 -7.23 21.23 -23.42
CA PRO A 3 -6.98 20.73 -22.07
C PRO A 3 -5.63 21.32 -21.67
N LYS A 4 -5.63 22.34 -20.79
CA LYS A 4 -4.39 22.86 -20.20
C LYS A 4 -3.75 21.64 -19.53
N LEU A 5 -2.67 21.09 -20.11
CA LEU A 5 -1.92 19.98 -19.53
C LEU A 5 -1.55 20.40 -18.11
N LYS A 6 -2.21 19.80 -17.11
CA LYS A 6 -1.90 20.06 -15.71
C LYS A 6 -0.43 19.71 -15.47
N PRO A 7 0.32 20.56 -14.75
CA PRO A 7 1.76 20.41 -14.60
C PRO A 7 2.11 19.08 -13.93
N SER A 8 3.16 18.40 -14.41
CA SER A 8 3.67 17.16 -13.81
C SER A 8 3.92 17.33 -12.31
N LEU A 9 3.46 16.36 -11.51
CA LEU A 9 3.71 16.31 -10.05
C LEU A 9 5.20 16.40 -9.69
N TRP A 10 6.09 15.96 -10.59
CA TRP A 10 7.54 16.02 -10.41
C TRP A 10 8.12 17.43 -10.51
N LYS A 11 7.32 18.42 -10.90
CA LYS A 11 7.66 19.85 -10.75
C LYS A 11 7.33 20.38 -9.34
N PHE A 12 6.89 19.51 -8.42
CA PHE A 12 6.54 19.82 -7.04
C PHE A 12 5.52 20.97 -6.89
N GLY A 13 4.61 21.14 -7.85
CA GLY A 13 3.69 22.28 -7.87
C GLY A 13 4.41 23.62 -7.91
N GLY A 14 5.62 23.65 -8.50
CA GLY A 14 6.54 24.78 -8.56
C GLY A 14 7.18 25.18 -7.22
N LEU A 15 7.09 24.32 -6.20
CA LEU A 15 7.85 24.46 -4.96
C LEU A 15 9.32 24.05 -5.15
N THR A 16 10.20 24.68 -4.37
CA THR A 16 11.56 24.16 -4.19
C THR A 16 11.53 22.91 -3.29
N PRO A 17 12.48 21.96 -3.42
CA PRO A 17 12.55 20.80 -2.54
C PRO A 17 12.62 21.16 -1.04
N VAL A 18 13.30 22.26 -0.71
CA VAL A 18 13.40 22.77 0.67
C VAL A 18 12.05 23.27 1.19
N SER A 19 11.32 24.04 0.38
CA SER A 19 9.98 24.50 0.76
C SER A 19 9.00 23.33 0.89
N LEU A 20 9.08 22.32 0.03
CA LEU A 20 8.26 21.12 0.12
C LEU A 20 8.55 20.36 1.42
N GLY A 21 9.83 20.11 1.72
CA GLY A 21 10.23 19.44 2.96
C GLY A 21 9.78 20.18 4.21
N ARG A 22 9.89 21.52 4.23
CA ARG A 22 9.41 22.34 5.34
C ARG A 22 7.89 22.27 5.50
N GLN A 23 7.14 22.31 4.40
CA GLN A 23 5.68 22.16 4.45
C GLN A 23 5.30 20.78 4.97
N VAL A 24 5.86 19.70 4.41
CA VAL A 24 5.57 18.33 4.85
C VAL A 24 5.89 18.16 6.34
N TRP A 25 7.00 18.70 6.83
CA TRP A 25 7.34 18.64 8.26
C TRP A 25 6.32 19.35 9.16
N ALA A 26 5.81 20.51 8.73
CA ALA A 26 4.76 21.22 9.48
C ALA A 26 3.46 20.40 9.51
N HIS A 27 3.01 19.89 8.36
CA HIS A 27 1.78 19.11 8.26
C HIS A 27 1.85 17.78 9.02
N ILE A 28 3.02 17.12 9.09
CA ILE A 28 3.20 15.93 9.94
C ILE A 28 2.80 16.20 11.40
N GLY A 29 3.07 17.41 11.90
CA GLY A 29 2.66 17.84 13.23
C GLY A 29 1.18 18.24 13.29
N GLU A 30 0.73 19.09 12.36
CA GLU A 30 -0.63 19.63 12.32
C GLU A 30 -1.69 18.53 12.13
N ASP A 31 -1.40 17.54 11.28
CA ASP A 31 -2.30 16.43 10.96
C ASP A 31 -2.11 15.22 11.90
N GLU A 32 -1.30 15.36 12.95
CA GLU A 32 -1.01 14.33 13.96
C GLU A 32 -0.59 12.98 13.35
N VAL A 33 0.24 13.01 12.30
CA VAL A 33 0.61 11.81 11.51
C VAL A 33 1.19 10.70 12.39
N THR A 34 1.92 11.06 13.45
CA THR A 34 2.46 10.11 14.43
C THR A 34 1.35 9.39 15.22
N VAL A 35 0.33 10.11 15.69
CA VAL A 35 -0.81 9.54 16.43
C VAL A 35 -1.66 8.69 15.50
N ARG A 36 -1.93 9.17 14.28
CA ARG A 36 -2.67 8.41 13.26
C ARG A 36 -1.95 7.13 12.87
N SER A 37 -0.63 7.16 12.77
CA SER A 37 0.17 5.95 12.49
C SER A 37 0.04 4.90 13.61
N ALA A 38 -0.11 5.33 14.87
CA ALA A 38 -0.40 4.42 15.99
C ALA A 38 -1.81 3.84 15.90
N ALA A 39 -2.81 4.66 15.53
CA ALA A 39 -4.16 4.16 15.27
C ALA A 39 -4.17 3.16 14.10
N LEU A 40 -3.47 3.47 13.00
CA LEU A 40 -3.30 2.55 11.87
C LEU A 40 -2.65 1.24 12.30
N ALA A 41 -1.61 1.28 13.13
CA ALA A 41 -0.98 0.06 13.64
C ALA A 41 -1.97 -0.84 14.40
N TYR A 42 -2.84 -0.25 15.23
CA TYR A 42 -3.92 -0.97 15.92
C TYR A 42 -4.89 -1.63 14.93
N TYR A 43 -5.40 -0.87 13.95
CA TYR A 43 -6.31 -1.41 12.93
C TYR A 43 -5.63 -2.45 12.04
N PHE A 44 -4.35 -2.29 11.72
CA PHE A 44 -3.58 -3.26 10.97
C PHE A 44 -3.44 -4.56 11.74
N VAL A 45 -3.15 -4.55 13.05
CA VAL A 45 -3.10 -5.77 13.85
C VAL A 45 -4.44 -6.51 13.85
N LEU A 46 -5.56 -5.80 13.97
CA LEU A 46 -6.88 -6.40 13.87
C LEU A 46 -7.17 -6.97 12.46
N ALA A 47 -6.63 -6.32 11.42
CA ALA A 47 -6.80 -6.75 10.03
C ALA A 47 -5.83 -7.87 9.63
N VAL A 48 -4.72 -8.09 10.32
CA VAL A 48 -3.68 -9.07 9.97
C VAL A 48 -4.25 -10.48 9.87
N PHE A 49 -5.01 -10.94 10.89
CA PHE A 49 -5.58 -12.29 10.86
C PHE A 49 -6.61 -12.47 9.74
N PRO A 50 -7.65 -11.61 9.61
CA PRO A 50 -8.58 -11.71 8.48
C PRO A 50 -7.91 -11.58 7.11
N ALA A 51 -6.91 -10.70 6.97
CA ALA A 51 -6.16 -10.54 5.73
C ALA A 51 -5.37 -11.81 5.39
N MET A 52 -4.71 -12.44 6.37
CA MET A 52 -4.04 -13.73 6.16
C MET A 52 -5.03 -14.80 5.70
N LEU A 53 -6.20 -14.92 6.33
CA LEU A 53 -7.23 -15.87 5.92
C LEU A 53 -7.69 -15.62 4.47
N PHE A 54 -7.91 -14.35 4.12
CA PHE A 54 -8.29 -13.96 2.77
C PHE A 54 -7.20 -14.29 1.75
N LEU A 55 -5.94 -13.95 2.03
CA LEU A 55 -4.77 -14.25 1.20
C LEU A 55 -4.61 -15.76 0.98
N LEU A 56 -4.71 -16.55 2.04
CA LEU A 56 -4.64 -18.00 1.98
C LEU A 56 -5.79 -18.61 1.18
N SER A 57 -6.99 -18.01 1.26
CA SER A 57 -8.13 -18.45 0.46
C SER A 57 -7.92 -18.20 -1.02
N ILE A 58 -7.37 -17.03 -1.39
CA ILE A 58 -6.96 -16.72 -2.77
C ILE A 58 -5.89 -17.71 -3.23
N LEU A 59 -4.86 -17.94 -2.42
CA LEU A 59 -3.80 -18.89 -2.75
C LEU A 59 -4.33 -20.31 -2.93
N GLY A 60 -5.23 -20.78 -2.05
CA GLY A 60 -5.86 -22.09 -2.17
C GLY A 60 -6.72 -22.23 -3.43
N PHE A 61 -7.39 -21.15 -3.85
CA PHE A 61 -8.12 -21.10 -5.11
C PHE A 61 -7.19 -21.24 -6.33
N PHE A 62 -6.09 -20.48 -6.36
CA PHE A 62 -5.12 -20.53 -7.47
C PHE A 62 -4.24 -21.79 -7.47
N ALA A 63 -3.92 -22.35 -6.30
CA ALA A 63 -3.13 -23.57 -6.17
C ALA A 63 -3.91 -24.83 -6.61
N GLY A 64 -5.25 -24.78 -6.66
CA GLY A 64 -6.09 -25.92 -7.00
C GLY A 64 -6.16 -26.97 -5.88
N ALA A 65 -7.30 -27.65 -5.77
CA ALA A 65 -7.48 -28.74 -4.83
C ALA A 65 -6.56 -29.93 -5.19
N GLY A 66 -5.39 -30.02 -4.55
CA GLY A 66 -4.53 -31.22 -4.58
C GLY A 66 -3.13 -31.06 -5.19
N THR A 67 -2.58 -29.86 -5.37
CA THR A 67 -1.23 -29.70 -5.94
C THR A 67 -0.12 -29.62 -4.88
N GLN A 68 1.06 -30.09 -5.25
CA GLN A 68 2.35 -29.99 -4.52
C GLN A 68 2.69 -28.56 -4.04
N LEU A 69 2.12 -27.54 -4.70
CA LEU A 69 2.26 -26.12 -4.36
C LEU A 69 1.61 -25.80 -3.01
N ARG A 70 0.48 -26.44 -2.69
CA ARG A 70 -0.23 -26.33 -1.41
C ARG A 70 0.70 -26.77 -0.27
N ASP A 71 1.20 -28.00 -0.35
CA ASP A 71 2.04 -28.58 0.71
C ASP A 71 3.39 -27.87 0.85
N THR A 72 3.95 -27.37 -0.26
CA THR A 72 5.21 -26.59 -0.24
C THR A 72 5.00 -25.21 0.39
N LEU A 73 3.89 -24.52 0.07
CA LEU A 73 3.51 -23.28 0.74
C LEU A 73 3.31 -23.49 2.24
N PHE A 74 2.62 -24.57 2.64
CA PHE A 74 2.39 -24.86 4.06
C PHE A 74 3.65 -25.25 4.82
N THR A 75 4.49 -26.11 4.26
CA THR A 75 5.77 -26.46 4.89
C THR A 75 6.71 -25.27 5.01
N THR A 76 6.64 -24.32 4.07
CA THR A 76 7.42 -23.06 4.15
C THR A 76 6.82 -22.08 5.15
N LEU A 77 5.50 -21.89 5.15
CA LEU A 77 4.79 -21.05 6.13
C LEU A 77 4.96 -21.59 7.56
N ALA A 78 4.85 -22.90 7.77
CA ALA A 78 5.05 -23.54 9.07
C ALA A 78 6.48 -23.43 9.61
N ARG A 79 7.48 -23.22 8.74
CA ARG A 79 8.87 -22.94 9.16
C ARG A 79 9.08 -21.51 9.62
N VAL A 80 8.20 -20.59 9.21
CA VAL A 80 8.31 -19.15 9.49
C VAL A 80 7.31 -18.70 10.57
N LEU A 81 6.15 -19.36 10.66
CA LEU A 81 5.10 -19.03 11.62
C LEU A 81 5.31 -19.75 12.97
N PRO A 82 4.98 -19.10 14.10
CA PRO A 82 4.82 -19.78 15.37
C PRO A 82 3.76 -20.90 15.29
N ALA A 83 3.94 -21.98 16.05
CA ALA A 83 3.07 -23.17 15.99
C ALA A 83 1.57 -22.85 16.11
N SER A 84 1.19 -21.88 16.95
CA SER A 84 -0.20 -21.43 17.13
C SER A 84 -0.79 -20.75 15.90
N ALA A 85 0.00 -19.99 15.13
CA ALA A 85 -0.43 -19.37 13.89
C ALA A 85 -0.52 -20.41 12.76
N SER A 86 0.41 -21.36 12.70
CA SER A 86 0.36 -22.50 11.77
C SER A 86 -0.89 -23.36 12.00
N ASP A 87 -1.21 -23.66 13.26
CA ASP A 87 -2.40 -24.43 13.64
C ASP A 87 -3.70 -23.71 13.27
N LEU A 88 -3.77 -22.39 13.47
CA LEU A 88 -4.93 -21.59 13.07
C LEU A 88 -5.11 -21.62 11.54
N VAL A 89 -4.02 -21.45 10.79
CA VAL A 89 -4.01 -21.54 9.32
C VAL A 89 -4.49 -22.91 8.84
N HIS A 90 -3.94 -23.99 9.41
CA HIS A 90 -4.35 -25.35 9.09
C HIS A 90 -5.82 -25.59 9.41
N LYS A 91 -6.28 -25.18 10.60
CA LYS A 91 -7.69 -25.32 11.01
C LYS A 91 -8.62 -24.56 10.08
N THR A 92 -8.35 -23.29 9.78
CA THR A 92 -9.23 -22.51 8.90
C THR A 92 -9.28 -23.08 7.49
N LEU A 93 -8.17 -23.58 6.96
CA LEU A 93 -8.16 -24.21 5.65
C LEU A 93 -8.81 -25.58 5.61
N ASP A 94 -8.58 -26.40 6.64
CA ASP A 94 -9.30 -27.66 6.79
C ASP A 94 -10.79 -27.41 6.97
N GLU A 95 -11.19 -26.35 7.66
CA GLU A 95 -12.59 -25.96 7.83
C GLU A 95 -13.18 -25.45 6.51
N ILE A 96 -12.44 -24.66 5.72
CA ILE A 96 -12.81 -24.26 4.36
C ILE A 96 -12.95 -25.50 3.45
N THR A 97 -12.00 -26.43 3.51
CA THR A 97 -11.94 -27.63 2.64
C THR A 97 -12.95 -28.71 3.04
N ARG A 98 -13.20 -28.88 4.35
CA ARG A 98 -14.14 -29.89 4.91
C ARG A 98 -15.56 -29.37 5.04
N SER A 99 -15.79 -28.04 4.98
CA SER A 99 -17.15 -27.52 4.98
C SER A 99 -17.90 -28.07 3.76
N SER A 100 -18.84 -28.99 4.04
CA SER A 100 -19.60 -29.76 3.05
C SER A 100 -20.61 -28.92 2.25
N GLY A 101 -20.39 -27.62 2.14
CA GLY A 101 -21.17 -26.71 1.33
C GLY A 101 -20.35 -25.48 1.01
N ALA A 102 -20.04 -25.29 -0.28
CA ALA A 102 -19.32 -24.15 -0.84
C ALA A 102 -19.80 -22.78 -0.28
N GLY A 103 -21.08 -22.69 0.12
CA GLY A 103 -21.64 -21.50 0.78
C GLY A 103 -20.93 -21.08 2.07
N LYS A 104 -20.62 -22.00 3.01
CA LYS A 104 -20.03 -21.63 4.32
C LYS A 104 -18.61 -21.09 4.17
N ALA A 105 -17.81 -21.70 3.30
CA ALA A 105 -16.47 -21.22 2.95
C ALA A 105 -16.53 -19.79 2.36
N VAL A 106 -17.47 -19.53 1.44
CA VAL A 106 -17.65 -18.20 0.85
C VAL A 106 -18.03 -17.17 1.92
N PHE A 107 -18.96 -17.49 2.83
CA PHE A 107 -19.32 -16.57 3.92
C PHE A 107 -18.14 -16.25 4.85
N GLY A 108 -17.29 -17.24 5.16
CA GLY A 108 -16.08 -17.01 5.95
C GLY A 108 -15.07 -16.10 5.26
N ILE A 109 -14.84 -16.31 3.95
CA ILE A 109 -13.95 -15.48 3.13
C ILE A 109 -14.48 -14.05 3.04
N LEU A 110 -15.79 -13.86 2.82
CA LEU A 110 -16.41 -12.54 2.78
C LEU A 110 -16.34 -11.83 4.14
N GLY A 111 -16.54 -12.55 5.25
CA GLY A 111 -16.37 -12.01 6.60
C GLY A 111 -14.92 -11.62 6.90
N ALA A 112 -13.96 -12.42 6.45
CA ALA A 112 -12.54 -12.13 6.56
C ALA A 112 -12.15 -10.90 5.73
N LEU A 113 -12.62 -10.81 4.49
CA LEU A 113 -12.40 -9.66 3.61
C LEU A 113 -13.01 -8.38 4.19
N TRP A 114 -14.24 -8.46 4.71
CA TRP A 114 -14.89 -7.35 5.40
C TRP A 114 -14.05 -6.86 6.58
N SER A 115 -13.59 -7.78 7.42
CA SER A 115 -12.78 -7.45 8.60
C SER A 115 -11.40 -6.90 8.23
N ALA A 116 -10.76 -7.45 7.19
CA ALA A 116 -9.49 -6.95 6.65
C ALA A 116 -9.65 -5.52 6.10
N SER A 117 -10.79 -5.22 5.47
CA SER A 117 -11.07 -3.89 4.89
C SER A 117 -11.17 -2.77 5.93
N SER A 118 -11.33 -3.08 7.21
CA SER A 118 -11.30 -2.09 8.29
C SER A 118 -9.94 -1.41 8.40
N GLY A 119 -8.84 -2.13 8.16
CA GLY A 119 -7.49 -1.55 8.13
C GLY A 119 -7.34 -0.52 7.00
N VAL A 120 -7.84 -0.86 5.81
CA VAL A 120 -7.87 0.07 4.66
C VAL A 120 -8.80 1.24 4.90
N SER A 121 -9.94 1.03 5.57
CA SER A 121 -10.86 2.12 5.93
C SER A 121 -10.19 3.14 6.84
N ALA A 122 -9.38 2.70 7.81
CA ALA A 122 -8.60 3.59 8.67
C ALA A 122 -7.54 4.37 7.88
N VAL A 123 -6.93 3.75 6.86
CA VAL A 123 -6.02 4.43 5.92
C VAL A 123 -6.77 5.49 5.12
N MET A 124 -7.97 5.19 4.61
CA MET A 124 -8.80 6.17 3.89
C MET A 124 -9.11 7.39 4.76
N GLU A 125 -9.54 7.18 5.99
CA GLU A 125 -9.83 8.26 6.93
C GLU A 125 -8.59 9.10 7.25
N SER A 126 -7.45 8.45 7.50
CA SER A 126 -6.19 9.15 7.79
C SER A 126 -5.66 9.93 6.58
N LEU A 127 -5.85 9.41 5.37
CA LEU A 127 -5.48 10.10 4.13
C LEU A 127 -6.46 11.23 3.80
N ASN A 128 -7.75 11.11 4.09
CA ASN A 128 -8.68 12.23 3.94
C ASN A 128 -8.19 13.45 4.74
N ILE A 129 -7.63 13.21 5.93
CA ILE A 129 -7.11 14.28 6.78
C ILE A 129 -5.80 14.86 6.22
N ALA A 130 -4.85 14.02 5.80
CA ALA A 130 -3.63 14.48 5.12
C ALA A 130 -3.91 15.31 3.85
N TYR A 131 -4.99 14.97 3.15
CA TYR A 131 -5.46 15.68 1.96
C TYR A 131 -6.38 16.88 2.27
N ASP A 132 -6.66 17.17 3.55
CA ASP A 132 -7.59 18.20 4.00
C ASP A 132 -8.98 18.13 3.32
N VAL A 133 -9.48 16.90 3.15
CA VAL A 133 -10.78 16.61 2.54
C VAL A 133 -11.72 15.93 3.54
N LYS A 134 -13.00 16.30 3.46
CA LYS A 134 -14.06 15.64 4.23
C LYS A 134 -14.59 14.44 3.46
N GLU A 135 -14.91 13.37 4.19
CA GLU A 135 -15.59 12.21 3.61
C GLU A 135 -17.07 12.55 3.41
N ASP A 136 -17.48 12.73 2.15
CA ASP A 136 -18.87 12.95 1.75
C ASP A 136 -19.51 11.71 1.10
N ARG A 137 -18.71 10.65 0.85
CA ARG A 137 -19.20 9.41 0.27
C ARG A 137 -20.15 8.73 1.27
N PRO A 138 -21.26 8.16 0.80
CA PRO A 138 -22.10 7.36 1.66
C PRO A 138 -21.32 6.12 2.14
N ILE A 139 -21.62 5.66 3.36
CA ILE A 139 -20.88 4.57 4.06
C ILE A 139 -20.71 3.33 3.17
N TRP A 140 -21.72 2.97 2.38
CA TRP A 140 -21.65 1.81 1.48
C TRP A 140 -20.63 1.99 0.36
N LYS A 141 -20.46 3.20 -0.18
CA LYS A 141 -19.49 3.51 -1.24
C LYS A 141 -18.08 3.53 -0.66
N GLN A 142 -17.90 4.16 0.50
CA GLN A 142 -16.63 4.15 1.24
C GLN A 142 -16.18 2.70 1.54
N ARG A 143 -17.11 1.88 2.04
CA ARG A 143 -16.84 0.46 2.33
C ARG A 143 -16.54 -0.36 1.07
N ALA A 144 -17.25 -0.14 -0.02
CA ALA A 144 -16.98 -0.81 -1.30
C ALA A 144 -15.57 -0.48 -1.82
N ILE A 145 -15.14 0.77 -1.68
CA ILE A 145 -13.79 1.21 -2.06
C ILE A 145 -12.75 0.58 -1.13
N ALA A 146 -12.99 0.53 0.19
CA ALA A 146 -12.10 -0.13 1.13
C ALA A 146 -11.91 -1.62 0.81
N ILE A 147 -13.00 -2.32 0.49
CA ILE A 147 -12.96 -3.74 0.07
C ILE A 147 -12.20 -3.89 -1.24
N GLY A 148 -12.51 -3.07 -2.26
CA GLY A 148 -11.82 -3.10 -3.55
C GLY A 148 -10.32 -2.86 -3.42
N LEU A 149 -9.91 -1.86 -2.64
CA LEU A 149 -8.52 -1.60 -2.30
C LEU A 149 -7.88 -2.76 -1.53
N THR A 150 -8.59 -3.38 -0.58
CA THR A 150 -8.09 -4.55 0.14
C THR A 150 -7.78 -5.71 -0.80
N ILE A 151 -8.67 -5.98 -1.77
CA ILE A 151 -8.44 -7.00 -2.80
C ILE A 151 -7.25 -6.63 -3.68
N ALA A 152 -7.19 -5.39 -4.19
CA ALA A 152 -6.12 -4.93 -5.05
C ALA A 152 -4.74 -5.01 -4.35
N LEU A 153 -4.65 -4.54 -3.11
CA LEU A 153 -3.44 -4.60 -2.29
C LEU A 153 -3.07 -6.06 -1.99
N ALA A 154 -4.03 -6.92 -1.67
CA ALA A 154 -3.79 -8.34 -1.47
C ALA A 154 -3.17 -9.01 -2.72
N VAL A 155 -3.71 -8.72 -3.91
CA VAL A 155 -3.18 -9.24 -5.17
C VAL A 155 -1.77 -8.70 -5.44
N LEU A 156 -1.50 -7.42 -5.22
CA LEU A 156 -0.17 -6.83 -5.40
C LEU A 156 0.86 -7.40 -4.42
N VAL A 157 0.47 -7.64 -3.16
CA VAL A 157 1.32 -8.30 -2.16
C VAL A 157 1.59 -9.75 -2.56
N LEU A 158 0.58 -10.50 -3.00
CA LEU A 158 0.77 -11.87 -3.49
C LEU A 158 1.66 -11.93 -4.73
N ALA A 159 1.52 -10.99 -5.66
CA ALA A 159 2.38 -10.88 -6.84
C ALA A 159 3.83 -10.58 -6.43
N ALA A 160 4.05 -9.62 -5.53
CA ALA A 160 5.39 -9.29 -5.02
C ALA A 160 6.03 -10.46 -4.25
N LEU A 161 5.27 -11.15 -3.41
CA LEU A 161 5.73 -12.35 -2.70
C LEU A 161 6.02 -13.50 -3.66
N GLY A 162 5.14 -13.75 -4.63
CA GLY A 162 5.31 -14.78 -5.65
C GLY A 162 6.57 -14.55 -6.48
N LEU A 163 6.79 -13.31 -6.92
CA LEU A 163 8.01 -12.91 -7.62
C LEU A 163 9.25 -13.11 -6.74
N THR A 164 9.19 -12.72 -5.47
CA THR A 164 10.34 -12.81 -4.56
C THR A 164 10.72 -14.26 -4.23
N LEU A 165 9.72 -15.10 -3.94
CA LEU A 165 9.93 -16.48 -3.48
C LEU A 165 10.17 -17.46 -4.63
N TYR A 166 9.41 -17.34 -5.72
CA TYR A 166 9.42 -18.30 -6.82
C TYR A 166 10.06 -17.74 -8.09
N GLY A 167 10.49 -16.48 -8.10
CA GLY A 167 11.07 -15.87 -9.29
C GLY A 167 12.32 -16.60 -9.78
N SER A 168 13.17 -17.10 -8.88
CA SER A 168 14.34 -17.91 -9.27
C SER A 168 13.94 -19.27 -9.85
N ASP A 169 13.00 -19.97 -9.21
CA ASP A 169 12.60 -21.32 -9.60
C ASP A 169 11.83 -21.30 -10.92
N ALA A 170 11.01 -20.27 -11.14
CA ALA A 170 10.33 -20.02 -12.41
C ALA A 170 11.34 -19.75 -13.54
N ALA A 171 12.42 -19.01 -13.27
CA ALA A 171 13.47 -18.75 -14.25
C ALA A 171 14.21 -20.02 -14.65
N ASP A 172 14.55 -20.86 -13.66
CA ASP A 172 15.28 -22.10 -13.87
C ASP A 172 14.41 -23.13 -14.60
N TRP A 173 13.10 -23.21 -14.29
CA TRP A 173 12.13 -24.04 -15.01
C TRP A 173 11.93 -23.60 -16.47
N LEU A 174 11.82 -22.28 -16.71
CA LEU A 174 11.64 -21.72 -18.06
C LEU A 174 12.91 -21.93 -18.90
N SER A 175 14.09 -21.84 -18.28
CA SER A 175 15.38 -22.14 -18.90
C SER A 175 15.49 -23.58 -19.37
N SER A 176 15.09 -24.54 -18.54
CA SER A 176 15.17 -25.97 -18.88
C SER A 176 14.18 -26.40 -19.96
N HIS A 177 13.00 -25.76 -20.06
CA HIS A 177 11.96 -26.12 -21.03
C HIS A 177 12.05 -25.35 -22.35
N MET A 178 12.44 -24.08 -22.31
CA MET A 178 12.51 -23.23 -23.51
C MET A 178 13.93 -23.12 -24.09
N GLY A 179 14.91 -23.82 -23.50
CA GLY A 179 16.32 -23.75 -23.92
C GLY A 179 16.94 -22.37 -23.75
N LEU A 180 16.35 -21.52 -22.91
CA LEU A 180 16.86 -20.19 -22.63
C LEU A 180 18.17 -20.35 -21.86
N GLY A 181 19.29 -19.94 -22.46
CA GLY A 181 20.62 -20.09 -21.85
C GLY A 181 20.78 -19.33 -20.52
N GLN A 182 21.89 -19.55 -19.85
CA GLN A 182 22.23 -18.95 -18.53
C GLN A 182 22.06 -17.41 -18.48
N PHE A 183 22.22 -16.74 -19.62
CA PHE A 183 21.99 -15.30 -19.75
C PHE A 183 20.53 -14.88 -19.46
N ALA A 184 19.54 -15.68 -19.86
CA ALA A 184 18.13 -15.39 -19.62
C ALA A 184 17.76 -15.52 -18.13
N VAL A 185 18.31 -16.53 -17.45
CA VAL A 185 18.11 -16.75 -16.01
C VAL A 185 18.68 -15.58 -15.20
N ILE A 186 19.90 -15.14 -15.53
CA ILE A 186 20.53 -13.99 -14.88
C ILE A 186 19.71 -12.73 -15.14
N SER A 187 19.30 -12.50 -16.39
CA SER A 187 18.47 -11.36 -16.77
C SER A 187 17.15 -11.33 -15.99
N TRP A 188 16.49 -12.48 -15.85
CA TRP A 188 15.26 -12.59 -15.06
C TRP A 188 15.49 -12.27 -13.58
N LYS A 189 16.54 -12.82 -12.96
CA LYS A 189 16.90 -12.53 -11.56
C LYS A 189 17.16 -11.05 -11.32
N ILE A 190 17.63 -10.32 -12.34
CA ILE A 190 17.77 -8.86 -12.29
C ILE A 190 16.42 -8.16 -12.45
N VAL A 191 15.60 -8.54 -13.44
CA VAL A 191 14.31 -7.92 -13.77
C VAL A 191 13.23 -8.16 -12.70
N GLN A 192 13.33 -9.26 -11.95
CA GLN A 192 12.42 -9.60 -10.85
C GLN A 192 12.33 -8.48 -9.80
N TRP A 193 13.46 -7.87 -9.41
CA TRP A 193 13.48 -6.84 -8.37
C TRP A 193 12.78 -5.53 -8.80
N PRO A 194 13.02 -4.97 -10.00
CA PRO A 194 12.20 -3.91 -10.56
C PRO A 194 10.71 -4.24 -10.61
N LEU A 195 10.33 -5.49 -10.91
CA LEU A 195 8.92 -5.89 -10.94
C LEU A 195 8.30 -5.92 -9.54
N VAL A 196 9.03 -6.41 -8.53
CA VAL A 196 8.62 -6.32 -7.12
C VAL A 196 8.45 -4.85 -6.70
N LEU A 197 9.42 -3.99 -7.04
CA LEU A 197 9.31 -2.56 -6.79
C LEU A 197 8.10 -1.94 -7.51
N ALA A 198 7.82 -2.35 -8.74
CA ALA A 198 6.65 -1.89 -9.49
C ALA A 198 5.34 -2.28 -8.77
N CYS A 199 5.22 -3.51 -8.25
CA CYS A 199 4.07 -3.91 -7.43
C CYS A 199 3.93 -3.01 -6.19
N MET A 200 5.03 -2.67 -5.52
CA MET A 200 5.00 -1.78 -4.36
C MET A 200 4.60 -0.34 -4.74
N PHE A 201 5.15 0.20 -5.84
CA PHE A 201 4.74 1.50 -6.36
C PHE A 201 3.25 1.54 -6.71
N LEU A 202 2.74 0.48 -7.33
CA LEU A 202 1.31 0.33 -7.63
C LEU A 202 0.46 0.27 -6.36
N ALA A 203 0.94 -0.36 -5.29
CA ALA A 203 0.23 -0.42 -4.01
C ALA A 203 0.06 0.98 -3.40
N PHE A 204 1.13 1.79 -3.40
CA PHE A 204 1.06 3.19 -2.98
C PHE A 204 0.20 4.04 -3.93
N ALA A 205 0.38 3.90 -5.24
CA ALA A 205 -0.36 4.69 -6.24
C ALA A 205 -1.87 4.41 -6.21
N THR A 206 -2.28 3.15 -6.14
CA THR A 206 -3.70 2.78 -5.99
C THR A 206 -4.27 3.30 -4.68
N THR A 207 -3.53 3.19 -3.58
CA THR A 207 -3.95 3.74 -2.29
C THR A 207 -4.16 5.26 -2.37
N TYR A 208 -3.19 6.02 -2.89
CA TYR A 208 -3.29 7.48 -3.00
C TYR A 208 -4.32 7.96 -4.02
N TYR A 209 -4.69 7.14 -5.01
CA TYR A 209 -5.72 7.49 -5.98
C TYR A 209 -7.14 7.19 -5.48
N PHE A 210 -7.37 6.02 -4.88
CA PHE A 210 -8.73 5.58 -4.52
C PHE A 210 -9.11 5.88 -3.06
N ALA A 211 -8.14 5.98 -2.15
CA ALA A 211 -8.43 6.17 -0.74
C ALA A 211 -8.96 7.58 -0.42
N PRO A 212 -8.25 8.68 -0.73
CA PRO A 212 -8.69 10.03 -0.37
C PRO A 212 -9.91 10.50 -1.19
N ASN A 213 -10.78 11.30 -0.57
CA ASN A 213 -12.02 11.81 -1.16
C ASN A 213 -11.80 13.08 -1.97
N LEU A 214 -11.05 12.94 -3.05
CA LEU A 214 -10.77 14.03 -3.99
C LEU A 214 -11.92 14.16 -5.00
N GLU A 215 -12.33 15.39 -5.29
CA GLU A 215 -13.34 15.68 -6.31
C GLU A 215 -12.84 15.31 -7.73
N GLU A 216 -11.56 15.60 -8.02
CA GLU A 216 -10.89 15.30 -9.29
C GLU A 216 -9.61 14.49 -9.06
N PRO A 217 -9.70 13.16 -8.80
CA PRO A 217 -8.51 12.33 -8.65
C PRO A 217 -7.82 12.12 -9.99
N GLU A 218 -6.49 12.22 -10.02
CA GLU A 218 -5.69 12.02 -11.24
C GLU A 218 -4.75 10.82 -11.11
N TRP A 219 -4.88 9.88 -12.04
CA TRP A 219 -4.08 8.66 -12.01
C TRP A 219 -2.64 8.94 -12.42
N HIS A 220 -1.72 8.64 -11.51
CA HIS A 220 -0.29 8.75 -11.73
C HIS A 220 0.37 7.43 -11.32
N TRP A 221 1.02 6.76 -12.28
CA TRP A 221 1.73 5.50 -12.02
C TRP A 221 2.81 5.63 -10.95
N ILE A 222 3.52 6.78 -10.94
CA ILE A 222 4.56 7.08 -9.96
C ILE A 222 4.40 8.54 -9.54
N THR A 223 4.05 8.72 -8.26
CA THR A 223 3.96 10.03 -7.61
C THR A 223 5.21 10.29 -6.77
N PRO A 224 5.62 11.55 -6.57
CA PRO A 224 6.72 11.86 -5.66
C PRO A 224 6.49 11.33 -4.23
N GLY A 225 5.25 11.38 -3.75
CA GLY A 225 4.87 10.82 -2.45
C GLY A 225 4.95 9.31 -2.40
N SER A 226 4.56 8.58 -3.47
CA SER A 226 4.73 7.12 -3.51
C SER A 226 6.20 6.72 -3.57
N ALA A 227 7.06 7.50 -4.25
CA ALA A 227 8.50 7.27 -4.23
C ALA A 227 9.12 7.53 -2.85
N LEU A 228 8.84 8.68 -2.23
CA LEU A 228 9.39 9.02 -0.91
C LEU A 228 8.85 8.10 0.19
N GLY A 229 7.55 7.80 0.17
CA GLY A 229 6.92 6.86 1.10
C GLY A 229 7.51 5.46 0.97
N LEU A 230 7.69 4.95 -0.25
CA LEU A 230 8.31 3.64 -0.49
C LEU A 230 9.78 3.60 -0.06
N ILE A 231 10.58 4.61 -0.42
CA ILE A 231 11.98 4.70 -0.02
C ILE A 231 12.09 4.75 1.50
N PHE A 232 11.29 5.58 2.16
CA PHE A 232 11.24 5.67 3.62
C PHE A 232 10.85 4.32 4.22
N TRP A 233 9.81 3.67 3.70
CA TRP A 233 9.35 2.37 4.18
C TRP A 233 10.44 1.29 4.09
N ILE A 234 11.16 1.23 2.95
CA ILE A 234 12.28 0.31 2.74
C ILE A 234 13.40 0.61 3.74
N VAL A 235 13.88 1.86 3.78
CA VAL A 235 14.98 2.26 4.67
C VAL A 235 14.63 2.02 6.13
N ALA A 236 13.43 2.39 6.56
CA ALA A 236 12.95 2.16 7.92
C ALA A 236 12.80 0.68 8.23
N SER A 237 12.33 -0.15 7.28
CA SER A 237 12.25 -1.61 7.46
C SER A 237 13.64 -2.26 7.57
N LEU A 238 14.62 -1.83 6.77
CA LEU A 238 16.00 -2.28 6.90
C LEU A 238 16.62 -1.84 8.22
N GLY A 239 16.42 -0.58 8.61
CA GLY A 239 16.87 -0.04 9.89
C GLY A 239 16.24 -0.77 11.07
N PHE A 240 14.95 -1.09 10.98
CA PHE A 240 14.24 -1.87 11.99
C PHE A 240 14.78 -3.30 12.10
N LYS A 241 15.05 -3.96 10.97
CA LYS A 241 15.71 -5.27 10.95
C LYS A 241 17.10 -5.22 11.61
N LEU A 242 17.89 -4.18 11.33
CA LEU A 242 19.21 -3.98 11.93
C LEU A 242 19.11 -3.74 13.44
N TYR A 243 18.16 -2.91 13.87
CA TYR A 243 17.88 -2.66 15.28
C TYR A 243 17.55 -3.97 16.00
N LEU A 244 16.63 -4.78 15.47
CA LEU A 244 16.28 -6.07 16.06
C LEU A 244 17.47 -7.04 16.10
N HIS A 245 18.36 -7.01 15.10
CA HIS A 245 19.56 -7.85 15.09
C HIS A 245 20.47 -7.58 16.31
N PHE A 246 20.69 -6.30 16.65
CA PHE A 246 21.55 -5.93 17.78
C PHE A 246 20.82 -5.91 19.14
N PHE A 247 19.52 -5.60 19.17
CA PHE A 247 18.75 -5.35 20.38
C PHE A 247 17.65 -6.39 20.65
N ASN A 248 17.78 -7.63 20.13
CA ASN A 248 16.77 -8.69 20.31
C ASN A 248 16.60 -9.21 21.76
N SER A 249 17.19 -8.57 22.76
CA SER A 249 17.02 -8.91 24.18
C SER A 249 15.57 -8.74 24.64
N TYR A 250 14.80 -7.85 23.99
CA TYR A 250 13.38 -7.64 24.29
C TYR A 250 12.52 -8.89 24.03
N SER A 251 12.70 -9.54 22.88
CA SER A 251 12.03 -10.80 22.55
C SER A 251 12.43 -11.94 23.49
N LYS A 252 13.70 -11.95 23.94
CA LYS A 252 14.20 -12.94 24.90
C LYS A 252 13.57 -12.78 26.29
N THR A 253 13.26 -11.54 26.68
CA THR A 253 12.74 -11.21 28.02
C THR A 253 11.22 -11.34 28.09
N TYR A 254 10.52 -10.89 27.03
CA TYR A 254 9.05 -10.82 27.00
C TYR A 254 8.38 -11.89 26.11
N GLY A 255 9.15 -12.76 25.46
CA GLY A 255 8.64 -13.87 24.67
C GLY A 255 7.64 -13.45 23.61
N SER A 256 6.45 -14.05 23.64
CA SER A 256 5.36 -13.79 22.67
C SER A 256 4.84 -12.35 22.72
N VAL A 257 4.82 -11.70 23.89
CA VAL A 257 4.42 -10.28 24.01
C VAL A 257 5.41 -9.39 23.28
N GLY A 258 6.72 -9.70 23.37
CA GLY A 258 7.76 -8.98 22.62
C GLY A 258 7.54 -9.05 21.11
N ALA A 259 7.15 -10.21 20.57
CA ALA A 259 6.87 -10.39 19.15
C ALA A 259 5.69 -9.52 18.67
N VAL A 260 4.61 -9.44 19.46
CA VAL A 260 3.45 -8.57 19.14
C VAL A 260 3.85 -7.10 19.14
N MET A 261 4.65 -6.65 20.11
CA MET A 261 5.13 -5.27 20.18
C MET A 261 6.04 -4.91 18.99
N ILE A 262 6.90 -5.84 18.57
CA ILE A 262 7.74 -5.69 17.37
C ILE A 262 6.87 -5.56 16.12
N LEU A 263 5.84 -6.40 15.98
CA LEU A 263 4.89 -6.32 14.86
C LEU A 263 4.13 -4.99 14.86
N LEU A 264 3.62 -4.56 16.02
CA LEU A 264 2.94 -3.27 16.18
C LEU A 264 3.84 -2.10 15.75
N LEU A 265 5.11 -2.11 16.16
CA LEU A 265 6.06 -1.07 15.79
C LEU A 265 6.38 -1.08 14.29
N TRP A 266 6.46 -2.26 13.67
CA TRP A 266 6.65 -2.36 12.22
C TRP A 266 5.41 -1.87 11.44
N LEU A 267 4.21 -2.20 11.92
CA LEU A 267 2.96 -1.71 11.35
C LEU A 267 2.78 -0.20 11.54
N TYR A 268 3.27 0.35 12.67
CA TYR A 268 3.36 1.79 12.90
C TYR A 268 4.26 2.46 11.86
N ILE A 269 5.46 1.95 11.64
CA ILE A 269 6.39 2.45 10.61
C ILE A 269 5.74 2.39 9.22
N THR A 270 4.98 1.32 8.95
CA THR A 270 4.23 1.16 7.70
C THR A 270 3.15 2.22 7.54
N GLY A 271 2.31 2.44 8.55
CA GLY A 271 1.31 3.51 8.55
C GLY A 271 1.94 4.89 8.38
N PHE A 272 3.04 5.15 9.09
CA PHE A 272 3.78 6.41 9.00
C PHE A 272 4.33 6.65 7.58
N ALA A 273 4.91 5.64 6.94
CA ALA A 273 5.40 5.74 5.57
C ALA A 273 4.29 6.07 4.57
N ILE A 274 3.12 5.44 4.71
CA ILE A 274 1.94 5.69 3.88
C ILE A 274 1.46 7.14 4.06
N LEU A 275 1.35 7.61 5.30
CA LEU A 275 0.86 8.96 5.59
C LEU A 275 1.85 10.05 5.16
N VAL A 276 3.15 9.87 5.41
CA VAL A 276 4.18 10.82 4.93
C VAL A 276 4.18 10.92 3.40
N GLY A 277 4.05 9.82 2.68
CA GLY A 277 3.91 9.89 1.22
C GLY A 277 2.60 10.56 0.78
N GLY A 278 1.52 10.42 1.56
CA GLY A 278 0.27 11.16 1.39
C GLY A 278 0.46 12.67 1.55
N GLU A 279 1.15 13.09 2.63
CA GLU A 279 1.47 14.50 2.88
C GLU A 279 2.28 15.14 1.76
N VAL A 280 3.27 14.42 1.22
CA VAL A 280 4.05 14.90 0.08
C VAL A 280 3.15 15.14 -1.13
N ASN A 281 2.29 14.17 -1.46
CA ASN A 281 1.39 14.29 -2.60
C ASN A 281 0.37 15.41 -2.40
N SER A 282 -0.17 15.52 -1.19
CA SER A 282 -1.11 16.57 -0.78
C SER A 282 -0.48 17.97 -0.87
N ALA A 283 0.72 18.16 -0.32
CA ALA A 283 1.44 19.42 -0.40
C ALA A 283 1.73 19.85 -1.86
N ILE A 284 2.11 18.90 -2.71
CA ILE A 284 2.32 19.15 -4.15
C ILE A 284 1.01 19.52 -4.84
N GLY A 285 -0.08 18.82 -4.53
CA GLY A 285 -1.43 19.11 -5.06
C GLY A 285 -1.90 20.52 -4.68
N ARG A 286 -1.82 20.87 -3.39
CA ARG A 286 -2.17 22.21 -2.88
C ARG A 286 -1.36 23.31 -3.56
N ALA A 287 -0.05 23.09 -3.76
CA ALA A 287 0.80 24.05 -4.44
C ALA A 287 0.45 24.22 -5.93
N ALA A 288 0.18 23.12 -6.63
CA ALA A 288 -0.24 23.15 -8.03
C ALA A 288 -1.59 23.90 -8.19
N ASP A 289 -2.57 23.64 -7.32
CA ASP A 289 -3.87 24.31 -7.35
C ASP A 289 -3.77 25.81 -7.05
N ALA A 290 -2.93 26.19 -6.09
CA ALA A 290 -2.67 27.59 -5.77
C ALA A 290 -2.08 28.34 -6.97
N GLN A 291 -1.16 27.72 -7.72
CA GLN A 291 -0.58 28.29 -8.93
C GLN A 291 -1.60 28.42 -10.05
N LEU A 292 -2.43 27.40 -10.28
CA LEU A 292 -3.49 27.45 -11.28
C LEU A 292 -4.48 28.59 -10.99
N LYS A 293 -4.90 28.73 -9.73
CA LYS A 293 -5.78 29.83 -9.29
C LYS A 293 -5.13 31.20 -9.47
N ALA A 294 -3.83 31.34 -9.21
CA ALA A 294 -3.09 32.59 -9.44
C ALA A 294 -3.02 32.95 -10.94
N GLN A 295 -2.69 31.97 -11.80
CA GLN A 295 -2.65 32.17 -13.26
C GLN A 295 -4.02 32.56 -13.83
N GLN A 296 -5.09 31.93 -13.36
CA GLN A 296 -6.46 32.27 -13.79
C GLN A 296 -6.82 33.72 -13.42
N LYS A 297 -6.48 34.16 -12.19
CA LYS A 297 -6.69 35.54 -11.76
C LYS A 297 -5.90 36.54 -12.60
N ASP A 298 -4.67 36.23 -12.96
CA ASP A 298 -3.84 37.08 -13.82
C ASP A 298 -4.38 37.15 -15.26
N GLU A 299 -4.81 36.02 -15.83
CA GLU A 299 -5.47 35.95 -17.14
C GLU A 299 -6.77 36.78 -17.15
N GLU A 300 -7.60 36.69 -16.11
CA GLU A 300 -8.82 37.49 -15.96
C GLU A 300 -8.49 38.98 -15.83
N ARG A 301 -7.46 39.33 -15.06
CA ARG A 301 -7.01 40.72 -14.90
C ARG A 301 -6.54 41.30 -16.23
N GLN A 302 -5.75 40.55 -17.00
CA GLN A 302 -5.31 40.98 -18.33
C GLN A 302 -6.49 41.17 -19.29
N LYS A 303 -7.44 40.23 -19.33
CA LYS A 303 -8.66 40.36 -20.15
C LYS A 303 -9.48 41.59 -19.79
N ARG A 304 -9.60 41.92 -18.49
CA ARG A 304 -10.29 43.14 -18.03
C ARG A 304 -9.57 44.41 -18.49
N ILE A 305 -8.23 44.43 -18.43
CA ILE A 305 -7.41 45.55 -18.90
C ILE A 305 -7.57 45.74 -20.42
N GLU A 306 -7.48 44.66 -21.20
CA GLU A 306 -7.67 44.69 -22.65
C GLU A 306 -9.08 45.12 -23.06
N ALA A 307 -10.11 44.64 -22.36
CA ALA A 307 -11.49 45.05 -22.61
C ALA A 307 -11.70 46.54 -22.30
N GLY A 308 -11.11 47.05 -21.22
CA GLY A 308 -11.13 48.47 -20.88
C GLY A 308 -10.42 49.33 -21.93
N LEU A 309 -9.26 48.89 -22.44
CA LEU A 309 -8.53 49.57 -23.51
C LEU A 309 -9.29 49.60 -24.85
N LYS A 310 -10.10 48.57 -25.16
CA LYS A 310 -10.93 48.53 -26.38
C LYS A 310 -12.20 49.38 -26.29
N ALA A 311 -12.63 49.74 -25.09
CA ALA A 311 -13.83 50.52 -24.85
C ALA A 311 -13.57 52.04 -24.75
N ALA A 312 -12.29 52.45 -24.68
CA ALA A 312 -11.83 53.84 -24.69
C ALA A 312 -11.40 54.25 -26.11
#